data_AF-A0A920FNZ3-F1
#
_entry.id   AF-A0A920FNZ3-F1
#
_cell.length_a   1.000
_cell.length_b   1.000
_cell.length_c   1.000
_cell.angle_alpha   90.00
_cell.angle_beta   90.00
_cell.angle_gamma   90.00
#
_symmetry.space_group_name_H-M   'P 1'
#
loop_
_entity.id
_entity.type
_entity.pdbx_description
1 polymer ?
#
loop_
_entity_poly.entity_id
_entity_poly.type
_entity_poly.pdbx_seq_one_letter_code
_entity_poly.pdbx_strand_id
1 'polypeptide(L)'
;MYARTIKINFKDKMSKDMFVNFTDNKADAQGIKNGTLLKFIFENSDTSATLVLLFPDFHTFKKDHDNLAGPIIESLKKQELKIQLEDGPIVGSTAVKQNFINVLKNNATFYE
;
A
#
# COMPACT_ATOMS: atom_id res chain seq x y z
N MET A 1 4.76 -7.06 -13.43
CA MET A 1 4.25 -6.33 -12.26
C MET A 1 4.21 -7.24 -11.05
N TYR A 2 4.39 -6.65 -9.88
CA TYR A 2 4.35 -7.32 -8.59
C TYR A 2 3.39 -6.56 -7.68
N ALA A 3 2.73 -7.25 -6.75
CA ALA A 3 1.79 -6.64 -5.83
C ALA A 3 2.11 -7.04 -4.38
N ARG A 4 1.74 -6.14 -3.46
CA ARG A 4 1.68 -6.37 -2.03
C ARG A 4 0.30 -6.00 -1.54
N THR A 5 -0.32 -6.88 -0.76
CA THR A 5 -1.50 -6.55 0.03
C THR A 5 -1.16 -6.72 1.51
N ILE A 6 -1.54 -5.74 2.33
CA ILE A 6 -1.40 -5.80 3.78
C ILE A 6 -2.77 -5.51 4.39
N LYS A 7 -3.43 -6.55 4.88
CA LYS A 7 -4.62 -6.38 5.70
C LYS A 7 -4.22 -6.25 7.16
N ILE A 8 -4.67 -5.18 7.81
CA ILE A 8 -4.30 -4.86 9.18
C ILE A 8 -5.58 -4.73 10.00
N ASN A 9 -5.63 -5.44 11.13
CA ASN A 9 -6.66 -5.24 12.14
C ASN A 9 -6.05 -4.45 13.30
N PHE A 10 -6.62 -3.27 13.54
CA PHE A 10 -6.25 -2.32 14.57
C PHE A 10 -7.04 -2.57 15.86
N LYS A 11 -6.50 -2.08 16.98
CA LYS A 11 -7.15 -2.18 18.30
C LYS A 11 -8.42 -1.33 18.37
N ASP A 12 -8.41 -0.18 17.70
CA ASP A 12 -9.50 0.78 17.65
C ASP A 12 -9.43 1.62 16.37
N LYS A 13 -10.49 2.42 16.15
CA LYS A 13 -10.63 3.30 14.99
C LYS A 13 -9.55 4.38 14.94
N MET A 14 -9.20 4.95 16.09
CA MET A 14 -8.17 6.00 16.17
C MET A 14 -6.81 5.49 15.66
N SER A 15 -6.43 4.28 16.05
CA SER A 15 -5.19 3.62 15.61
C SER A 15 -5.18 3.39 14.10
N LYS A 16 -6.31 2.95 13.52
CA LYS A 16 -6.47 2.80 12.07
C LYS A 16 -6.34 4.14 11.36
N ASP A 17 -7.05 5.16 11.82
CA ASP A 17 -7.05 6.49 11.22
C ASP A 17 -5.65 7.13 11.29
N MET A 18 -4.92 6.94 12.40
CA MET A 18 -3.54 7.39 12.53
C MET A 18 -2.60 6.66 11.55
N PHE A 19 -2.78 5.36 11.34
CA PHE A 19 -2.01 4.61 10.35
C PHE A 19 -2.26 5.12 8.93
N VAL A 20 -3.52 5.32 8.54
CA VAL A 20 -3.88 5.87 7.21
C VAL A 20 -3.23 7.24 7.01
N ASN A 21 -3.39 8.15 7.97
CA ASN A 21 -2.78 9.48 7.93
C ASN A 21 -1.25 9.44 7.84
N PHE A 22 -0.61 8.51 8.56
CA PHE A 22 0.84 8.31 8.47
C PHE A 22 1.25 7.89 7.06
N THR A 23 0.53 6.93 6.47
CA THR A 23 0.84 6.47 5.11
C THR A 23 0.67 7.58 4.07
N ASP A 24 -0.46 8.31 4.11
CA ASP A 24 -0.80 9.35 3.14
C ASP A 24 0.20 10.53 3.14
N ASN A 25 0.76 10.88 4.30
CA ASN A 25 1.62 12.05 4.42
C ASN A 25 3.12 11.77 4.37
N LYS A 26 3.55 10.55 4.73
CA LYS A 26 4.99 10.22 4.84
C LYS A 26 5.41 9.06 3.96
N ALA A 27 4.64 7.97 3.97
CA ALA A 27 5.02 6.76 3.26
C ALA A 27 4.81 6.89 1.74
N ASP A 28 3.80 7.63 1.30
CA ASP A 28 3.45 7.72 -0.12
C ASP A 28 4.59 8.34 -0.96
N ALA A 29 5.10 9.51 -0.58
CA ALA A 29 6.21 10.15 -1.30
C ALA A 29 7.47 9.27 -1.35
N GLN A 30 7.79 8.57 -0.26
CA GLN A 30 8.94 7.66 -0.20
C GLN A 30 8.72 6.39 -1.02
N GLY A 31 7.51 5.82 -0.95
CA GLY A 31 7.14 4.61 -1.69
C GLY A 31 7.12 4.85 -3.20
N ILE A 32 6.59 5.98 -3.66
CA ILE A 32 6.65 6.36 -5.07
C ILE A 32 8.10 6.56 -5.52
N LYS A 33 8.94 7.26 -4.73
CA LYS A 33 10.38 7.41 -5.02
C LYS A 33 11.12 6.06 -5.06
N ASN A 34 10.66 5.09 -4.28
CA ASN A 34 11.19 3.71 -4.30
C ASN A 34 10.66 2.88 -5.48
N GLY A 35 9.70 3.39 -6.26
CA GLY A 35 9.18 2.82 -7.50
C GLY A 35 7.83 2.12 -7.37
N THR A 36 7.09 2.37 -6.29
CA THR A 36 5.65 2.03 -6.25
C THR A 36 4.92 2.76 -7.37
N LEU A 37 4.10 2.06 -8.15
CA LEU A 37 3.31 2.62 -9.25
C LEU A 37 1.97 3.17 -8.77
N LEU A 38 1.34 2.46 -7.83
CA LEU A 38 0.03 2.80 -7.30
C LEU A 38 -0.07 2.28 -5.88
N LYS A 39 -0.58 3.14 -5.01
CA LYS A 39 -0.98 2.81 -3.65
C LYS A 39 -2.44 3.18 -3.46
N PHE A 40 -3.19 2.32 -2.81
CA PHE A 40 -4.51 2.67 -2.29
C PHE A 40 -4.81 1.89 -1.02
N ILE A 41 -5.67 2.45 -0.19
CA ILE A 41 -6.18 1.82 1.02
C ILE A 41 -7.69 1.77 0.87
N PHE A 42 -8.28 0.62 1.19
CA PHE A 42 -9.73 0.51 1.34
C PHE A 42 -10.07 0.05 2.75
N GLU A 43 -11.08 0.71 3.29
CA GLU A 43 -11.62 0.40 4.61
C GLU A 43 -12.39 -0.92 4.54
N ASN A 44 -12.07 -1.83 5.45
CA ASN A 44 -12.81 -3.08 5.59
C ASN A 44 -13.82 -2.99 6.75
N SER A 45 -13.51 -2.22 7.79
CA SER A 45 -14.37 -1.89 8.93
C SER A 45 -13.79 -0.71 9.72
N ASP A 46 -14.48 -0.25 10.76
CA ASP A 46 -13.99 0.82 11.65
C ASP A 46 -12.59 0.55 12.22
N THR A 47 -12.20 -0.72 12.38
CA THR A 47 -10.91 -1.13 12.96
C THR A 47 -10.03 -1.93 12.00
N SER A 48 -10.35 -2.00 10.71
CA SER A 48 -9.54 -2.77 9.76
C SER A 48 -9.45 -2.13 8.39
N ALA A 49 -8.27 -2.16 7.79
CA ALA A 49 -8.02 -1.64 6.46
C ALA A 49 -7.07 -2.55 5.69
N THR A 50 -7.15 -2.48 4.37
CA THR A 50 -6.23 -3.19 3.46
C THR A 50 -5.47 -2.17 2.62
N LEU A 51 -4.15 -2.18 2.75
CA LEU A 51 -3.23 -1.44 1.90
C LEU A 51 -2.86 -2.31 0.70
N VAL A 52 -2.92 -1.74 -0.51
CA VAL A 52 -2.45 -2.37 -1.73
C VAL A 52 -1.37 -1.51 -2.37
N LEU A 53 -0.26 -2.14 -2.74
CA LEU A 53 0.86 -1.53 -3.45
C LEU A 53 1.11 -2.30 -4.76
N LEU A 54 1.26 -1.57 -5.86
CA LEU A 54 1.63 -2.12 -7.16
C LEU A 54 3.04 -1.67 -7.56
N PHE A 55 3.82 -2.59 -8.12
CA PHE A 55 5.20 -2.37 -8.53
C PHE A 55 5.40 -2.81 -9.99
N PRO A 56 6.32 -2.18 -10.74
CA PRO A 56 6.58 -2.55 -12.13
C PRO A 56 7.14 -3.97 -12.23
N ASP A 57 8.01 -4.34 -11.29
CA ASP A 57 8.72 -5.62 -11.26
C ASP A 57 9.10 -6.04 -9.82
N PHE A 58 9.69 -7.23 -9.71
CA PHE A 58 10.13 -7.79 -8.43
C PHE A 58 11.30 -7.02 -7.81
N HIS A 59 12.19 -6.44 -8.61
CA HIS A 59 13.37 -5.73 -8.10
C HIS A 59 12.94 -4.47 -7.36
N THR A 60 12.01 -3.70 -7.94
CA THR A 60 11.42 -2.52 -7.32
C THR A 60 10.62 -2.87 -6.06
N PHE A 61 9.80 -3.93 -6.12
CA PHE A 61 9.09 -4.46 -4.95
C PHE A 61 10.05 -4.81 -3.80
N LYS A 62 11.15 -5.50 -4.10
CA LYS A 62 12.13 -5.90 -3.09
C LYS A 62 12.83 -4.68 -2.49
N LYS A 63 13.22 -3.72 -3.32
CA LYS A 63 13.80 -2.45 -2.86
C LYS A 63 12.86 -1.71 -1.92
N ASP A 64 11.57 -1.62 -2.23
CA ASP A 64 10.59 -0.99 -1.34
C ASP A 64 10.44 -1.77 -0.01
N HIS A 65 10.38 -3.10 -0.07
CA HIS A 65 10.33 -3.92 1.12
C HIS A 65 11.53 -3.67 2.04
N ASP A 66 12.75 -3.71 1.50
CA ASP A 66 13.96 -3.60 2.29
C ASP A 66 14.12 -2.20 2.92
N ASN A 67 13.65 -1.15 2.24
CA ASN A 67 13.91 0.24 2.64
C ASN A 67 12.72 0.96 3.30
N LEU A 68 11.49 0.47 3.16
CA LEU A 68 10.30 1.17 3.64
C LEU A 68 9.26 0.22 4.25
N ALA A 69 8.64 -0.63 3.43
CA ALA A 69 7.49 -1.41 3.87
C ALA A 69 7.86 -2.50 4.89
N GLY A 70 9.03 -3.14 4.76
CA GLY A 70 9.52 -4.18 5.69
C GLY A 70 9.64 -3.67 7.13
N PRO A 71 10.40 -2.58 7.39
CA PRO A 71 10.47 -1.97 8.72
C PRO A 71 9.11 -1.59 9.32
N ILE A 72 8.19 -1.07 8.49
CA ILE A 72 6.82 -0.74 8.93
C ILE A 72 6.07 -2.01 9.33
N ILE A 73 6.10 -3.06 8.50
CA ILE A 73 5.47 -4.36 8.77
C ILE A 73 5.99 -4.95 10.08
N GLU A 74 7.30 -4.95 10.29
CA GLU A 74 7.90 -5.46 11.54
C GLU A 74 7.49 -4.63 12.76
N SER A 75 7.36 -3.32 12.62
CA SER A 75 6.82 -2.45 13.67
C SER A 75 5.36 -2.81 14.02
N LEU A 76 4.51 -3.04 13.00
CA LEU A 76 3.11 -3.43 13.21
C LEU A 76 3.00 -4.79 13.92
N LYS A 77 3.83 -5.78 13.54
CA LYS A 77 3.89 -7.07 14.24
C LYS A 77 4.29 -6.92 15.70
N LYS A 78 5.28 -6.06 16.00
CA LYS A 78 5.72 -5.78 17.39
C LYS A 78 4.65 -5.11 18.25
N GLN A 79 3.72 -4.39 17.64
CA GLN A 79 2.55 -3.81 18.32
C GLN A 79 1.41 -4.83 18.53
N GLU A 80 1.66 -6.11 18.21
CA GLU A 80 0.72 -7.23 18.31
C GLU A 80 -0.52 -7.04 17.42
N LEU A 81 -0.39 -6.25 16.35
CA LEU A 81 -1.46 -6.10 15.37
C LEU A 81 -1.56 -7.37 14.54
N LYS A 82 -2.80 -7.83 14.30
CA LYS A 82 -3.05 -8.96 13.41
C LYS A 82 -2.92 -8.48 11.97
N ILE A 83 -1.87 -8.91 11.29
CA ILE A 83 -1.62 -8.58 9.90
C ILE A 83 -1.71 -9.83 9.02
N GLN A 84 -2.22 -9.66 7.80
CA GLN A 84 -2.15 -10.66 6.73
C GLN A 84 -1.42 -10.01 5.55
N LEU A 85 -0.35 -10.66 5.11
CA LEU A 85 0.51 -10.18 4.03
C LEU A 85 0.39 -11.14 2.86
N GLU A 86 0.03 -10.62 1.68
CA GLU A 86 0.09 -11.39 0.44
C GLU A 86 0.94 -10.62 -0.57
N ASP A 87 2.09 -11.21 -0.90
CA ASP A 87 3.05 -10.68 -1.85
C ASP A 87 3.14 -11.64 -3.03
N GLY A 88 3.12 -11.12 -4.26
CA GLY A 88 3.24 -12.00 -5.42
C GLY A 88 3.31 -11.30 -6.78
N PRO A 89 3.77 -12.04 -7.81
CA PRO A 89 3.72 -11.56 -9.18
C PRO A 89 2.25 -11.46 -9.64
N ILE A 90 1.93 -10.40 -10.36
CA ILE A 90 0.63 -10.29 -11.04
C ILE A 90 0.66 -11.20 -12.26
N VAL A 91 -0.21 -12.20 -12.29
CA VAL A 91 -0.30 -13.20 -13.37
C VAL A 91 -1.47 -12.89 -14.30
N GLY A 92 -1.34 -13.28 -15.58
CA GLY A 92 -2.35 -13.03 -16.61
C GLY A 92 -2.31 -11.62 -17.21
N SER A 93 -3.32 -11.29 -18.02
CA SER A 93 -3.45 -9.97 -18.65
C SER A 93 -4.04 -8.95 -17.69
N THR A 94 -3.42 -7.77 -17.56
CA THR A 94 -4.02 -6.64 -16.83
C THR A 94 -5.02 -5.90 -17.72
N ALA A 95 -6.28 -5.85 -17.31
CA ALA A 95 -7.31 -5.07 -17.99
C ALA A 95 -7.36 -3.65 -17.41
N VAL A 96 -7.27 -2.62 -18.26
CA VAL A 96 -7.31 -1.21 -17.85
C VAL A 96 -8.33 -0.46 -18.69
N LYS A 97 -9.27 0.24 -18.03
CA LYS A 97 -10.22 1.12 -18.71
C LYS A 97 -9.49 2.38 -19.16
N GLN A 98 -9.62 2.80 -20.44
CA GLN A 98 -8.91 3.98 -20.96
C GLN A 98 -9.16 5.25 -20.13
N ASN A 99 -10.39 5.47 -19.64
CA ASN A 99 -10.73 6.62 -18.81
C ASN A 99 -10.16 6.56 -17.37
N PHE A 100 -9.47 5.48 -16.99
CA PHE A 100 -8.93 5.31 -15.64
C PHE A 100 -7.96 6.43 -15.26
N ILE A 101 -7.10 6.87 -16.19
CA ILE A 101 -6.15 7.95 -15.94
C ILE A 101 -6.85 9.26 -15.60
N ASN A 102 -7.96 9.59 -16.27
CA ASN A 102 -8.72 10.80 -15.96
C ASN A 102 -9.38 10.70 -14.58
N VAL A 103 -9.87 9.51 -14.21
CA VAL A 103 -10.40 9.27 -12.85
C VAL A 103 -9.31 9.44 -11.81
N LEU A 104 -8.09 8.93 -12.05
CA LEU A 104 -6.97 9.13 -11.14
C LEU A 104 -6.61 10.61 -11.01
N LYS A 105 -6.47 11.35 -12.12
CA LYS A 105 -6.16 12.79 -12.12
C LYS A 105 -7.11 13.64 -11.27
N ASN A 106 -8.36 13.20 -11.12
CA ASN A 106 -9.36 13.92 -10.32
C ASN A 106 -9.40 13.49 -8.84
N ASN A 107 -8.91 12.30 -8.50
CA ASN A 107 -9.13 11.69 -7.17
C ASN A 107 -7.86 11.27 -6.43
N ALA A 108 -6.70 11.32 -7.09
CA ALA A 108 -5.43 10.85 -6.54
C ALA A 108 -4.39 11.99 -6.49
N THR A 109 -3.47 11.88 -5.55
CA THR A 109 -2.27 12.71 -5.51
C THR A 109 -1.22 12.12 -6.44
N PHE A 110 -0.66 12.97 -7.31
CA PHE A 110 0.43 12.59 -8.21
C PHE A 110 1.76 13.09 -7.63
N TYR A 111 2.77 12.24 -7.74
CA TYR A 111 4.13 12.52 -7.30
C TYR A 111 5.03 12.44 -8.54
N GLU A 112 6.03 13.32 -8.60
CA GLU A 112 7.08 13.34 -9.65
C GLU A 112 8.33 12.57 -9.23
#